data_AF-A0AAV3JQZ6-F1
#
_entry.id   AF-A0AAV3JQZ6-F1
#
_cell.length_a   1.000
_cell.length_b   1.000
_cell.length_c   1.000
_cell.angle_alpha   90.00
_cell.angle_beta   90.00
_cell.angle_gamma   90.00
#
_symmetry.space_group_name_H-M   'P 1'
#
loop_
_entity.id
_entity.type
_entity.pdbx_description
1 polymer ?
#
loop_
_entity_poly.entity_id
_entity_poly.type
_entity_poly.pdbx_seq_one_letter_code
_entity_poly.pdbx_strand_id
1 'polypeptide(L)'
;MSKEEAKKYAMNIVKSIPEVLEKGAKGTDHLGRVFVDYGNKRVGLNNEWKNEKLENHWVISSYELYDTEKQALRSTPQAITKEKTFNSLNSVEPNHTTKN
;
A
#
# COMPACT_ATOMS: atom_id res chain seq x y z
N MET A 1 4.24 14.23 9.13
CA MET A 1 2.88 13.67 9.02
C MET A 1 2.55 12.99 10.33
N SER A 2 1.44 13.35 10.96
CA SER A 2 0.92 12.68 12.16
C SER A 2 0.25 11.34 11.80
N LYS A 3 -0.03 10.50 12.80
CA LYS A 3 -0.72 9.22 12.60
C LYS A 3 -2.13 9.41 12.02
N GLU A 4 -2.83 10.45 12.46
CA GLU A 4 -4.18 10.80 12.02
C GLU A 4 -4.18 11.28 10.58
N GLU A 5 -3.21 12.11 10.20
CA GLU A 5 -2.99 12.54 8.82
C GLU A 5 -2.68 11.34 7.91
N ALA A 6 -1.81 10.43 8.35
CA ALA A 6 -1.46 9.21 7.62
C ALA A 6 -2.67 8.32 7.37
N LYS A 7 -3.49 8.11 8.40
CA LYS A 7 -4.71 7.30 8.33
C LYS A 7 -5.71 7.93 7.36
N LYS A 8 -5.92 9.25 7.44
CA LYS A 8 -6.83 9.98 6.54
C LYS A 8 -6.36 9.88 5.09
N TYR A 9 -5.06 10.04 4.86
CA TYR A 9 -4.48 9.91 3.52
C TYR A 9 -4.68 8.50 2.95
N ALA A 10 -4.32 7.46 3.69
CA ALA A 10 -4.52 6.07 3.27
C ALA A 10 -5.99 5.77 2.94
N MET A 11 -6.92 6.29 3.74
CA MET A 11 -8.35 6.08 3.51
C MET A 11 -8.87 6.80 2.26
N ASN A 12 -8.30 7.96 1.92
CA ASN A 12 -8.62 8.64 0.66
C ASN A 12 -8.13 7.87 -0.56
N ILE A 13 -6.93 7.25 -0.47
CA ILE A 13 -6.41 6.40 -1.54
C ILE A 13 -7.35 5.21 -1.79
N VAL A 14 -7.76 4.50 -0.73
CA VAL A 14 -8.70 3.38 -0.85
C VAL A 14 -10.03 3.81 -1.47
N LYS A 15 -10.56 4.96 -1.07
CA LYS A 15 -11.80 5.53 -1.63
C LYS A 15 -11.69 5.92 -3.11
N SER A 16 -10.48 6.16 -3.62
CA SER A 16 -10.25 6.50 -5.03
C SER A 16 -10.19 5.28 -5.95
N ILE A 17 -10.04 4.07 -5.41
CA ILE A 17 -9.92 2.83 -6.22
C ILE A 17 -11.09 2.66 -7.21
N PRO A 18 -12.37 2.82 -6.81
CA PRO A 18 -13.48 2.67 -7.75
C PRO A 18 -13.39 3.62 -8.95
N GLU A 19 -13.00 4.88 -8.71
CA GLU A 19 -12.83 5.87 -9.78
C GLU A 19 -11.70 5.48 -10.74
N VAL A 20 -10.56 5.00 -10.20
CA VAL A 20 -9.44 4.55 -11.03
C VAL A 20 -9.85 3.35 -11.88
N LEU A 21 -10.62 2.42 -11.33
CA LEU A 21 -11.11 1.24 -12.08
C LEU A 21 -12.14 1.61 -13.17
N GLU A 22 -12.94 2.64 -12.94
CA GLU A 22 -13.98 3.10 -13.88
C GLU A 22 -13.40 3.95 -15.03
N LYS A 23 -12.49 4.87 -14.71
CA LYS A 23 -11.99 5.87 -15.66
C LYS A 23 -10.57 5.59 -16.18
N GLY A 24 -9.86 4.68 -15.52
CA GLY A 24 -8.46 4.41 -15.82
C GLY A 24 -8.24 3.55 -17.05
N ALA A 25 -7.00 3.54 -17.53
CA ALA A 25 -6.54 2.70 -18.61
C ALA A 25 -5.92 1.40 -18.06
N LYS A 26 -6.40 0.25 -18.52
CA LYS A 26 -5.80 -1.04 -18.18
C LYS A 26 -4.43 -1.20 -18.86
N GLY A 27 -3.51 -1.84 -18.15
CA GLY A 27 -2.18 -2.19 -18.64
C GLY A 27 -1.71 -3.52 -18.10
N THR A 28 -0.64 -4.02 -18.70
CA THR A 28 0.03 -5.25 -18.28
C THR A 28 1.52 -5.05 -18.46
N ASP A 29 2.32 -5.48 -17.49
CA ASP A 29 3.77 -5.41 -17.61
C ASP A 29 4.36 -6.68 -18.25
N HIS A 30 5.67 -6.67 -18.45
CA HIS A 30 6.42 -7.80 -19.02
C HIS A 30 6.32 -9.11 -18.19
N LEU A 31 5.85 -9.04 -16.95
CA LEU A 31 5.63 -10.21 -16.08
C LEU A 31 4.16 -10.66 -16.09
N GLY A 32 3.30 -10.04 -16.90
CA GLY A 32 1.88 -10.38 -16.96
C GLY A 32 1.04 -9.78 -15.82
N ARG A 33 1.59 -8.87 -15.01
CA ARG A 33 0.85 -8.27 -13.90
C ARG A 33 -0.10 -7.19 -14.42
N VAL A 34 -1.37 -7.28 -14.02
CA VAL A 34 -2.43 -6.38 -14.50
C VAL A 34 -2.56 -5.18 -13.58
N PHE A 35 -2.66 -4.01 -14.18
CA PHE A 35 -2.89 -2.75 -13.47
C PHE A 35 -3.85 -1.84 -14.23
N VAL A 36 -4.37 -0.83 -13.53
CA VAL A 36 -5.20 0.24 -14.07
C VAL A 36 -4.61 1.58 -13.63
N ASP A 37 -4.34 2.46 -14.60
CA ASP A 37 -3.77 3.79 -14.37
C ASP A 37 -4.80 4.89 -14.59
N TYR A 38 -4.79 5.87 -13.70
CA TYR A 38 -5.56 7.09 -13.87
C TYR A 38 -4.80 8.28 -13.27
N GLY A 39 -4.33 9.18 -14.14
CA GLY A 39 -3.48 10.29 -13.75
C GLY A 39 -2.19 9.81 -13.07
N ASN A 40 -1.96 10.26 -11.84
CA ASN A 40 -0.81 9.85 -11.04
C ASN A 40 -1.11 8.62 -10.16
N LYS A 41 -2.22 7.90 -10.36
CA LYS A 41 -2.62 6.77 -9.53
C LYS A 41 -2.57 5.47 -10.32
N ARG A 42 -2.12 4.41 -9.66
CA ARG A 42 -2.10 3.04 -10.18
C ARG A 42 -2.77 2.10 -9.20
N VAL A 43 -3.66 1.25 -9.71
CA VAL A 43 -4.27 0.13 -8.99
C VAL A 43 -3.80 -1.16 -9.64
N GLY A 44 -3.09 -2.01 -8.89
CA GLY A 44 -2.54 -3.29 -9.36
C GLY A 44 -3.22 -4.49 -8.71
N LEU A 45 -3.33 -5.58 -9.46
CA LEU A 45 -3.79 -6.88 -8.98
C LEU A 45 -2.59 -7.83 -8.81
N ASN A 46 -2.33 -8.28 -7.59
CA ASN A 46 -1.18 -9.12 -7.24
C ASN A 46 -1.63 -10.48 -6.70
N ASN A 47 -0.99 -11.56 -7.16
CA ASN A 47 -1.09 -12.92 -6.63
C ASN A 47 0.00 -13.26 -5.62
N GLU A 48 0.84 -12.29 -5.25
CA GLU A 48 1.93 -12.46 -4.30
C GLU A 48 1.92 -11.34 -3.25
N TRP A 49 2.27 -11.67 -2.02
CA TRP A 49 2.40 -10.73 -0.92
C TRP A 49 3.62 -11.08 -0.09
N LYS A 50 4.53 -10.13 0.12
CA LYS A 50 5.79 -10.35 0.88
C LYS A 50 6.59 -11.58 0.43
N ASN A 51 6.60 -11.85 -0.88
CA ASN A 51 7.22 -13.02 -1.53
C ASN A 51 6.53 -14.37 -1.26
N GLU A 52 5.32 -14.35 -0.71
CA GLU A 52 4.47 -15.53 -0.58
C GLU A 52 3.40 -15.53 -1.67
N LYS A 53 3.19 -16.69 -2.30
CA LYS A 53 2.12 -16.87 -3.28
C LYS A 53 0.78 -16.92 -2.57
N LEU A 54 -0.16 -16.13 -3.07
CA LEU A 54 -1.52 -16.05 -2.58
C LEU A 54 -2.41 -17.03 -3.34
N GLU A 55 -2.13 -18.33 -3.28
CA GLU A 55 -2.89 -19.44 -3.93
C GLU A 55 -4.11 -19.02 -4.79
N ASN A 56 -5.32 -19.04 -4.22
CA ASN A 56 -6.58 -18.63 -4.86
C ASN A 56 -7.03 -17.22 -4.44
N HIS A 57 -6.13 -16.41 -3.89
CA HIS A 57 -6.40 -15.08 -3.37
C HIS A 57 -5.66 -14.02 -4.18
N TRP A 58 -6.24 -12.82 -4.25
CA TRP A 58 -5.63 -11.69 -4.90
C TRP A 58 -5.58 -10.50 -3.96
N VAL A 59 -4.48 -9.76 -3.99
CA VAL A 59 -4.32 -8.50 -3.28
C VAL A 59 -4.45 -7.37 -4.29
N ILE A 60 -5.32 -6.41 -3.98
CA ILE A 60 -5.42 -5.14 -4.70
C ILE A 60 -4.50 -4.15 -3.99
N SER A 61 -3.54 -3.61 -4.72
CA SER A 61 -2.63 -2.57 -4.23
C SER A 61 -2.88 -1.26 -4.98
N SER A 62 -2.91 -0.14 -4.28
CA SER A 62 -3.06 1.18 -4.88
C SER A 62 -1.97 2.12 -4.40
N TYR A 63 -1.37 2.86 -5.32
CA TYR A 63 -0.30 3.82 -5.02
C TYR A 63 -0.27 4.94 -6.05
N GLU A 64 0.47 6.00 -5.71
CA GLU A 64 0.68 7.12 -6.62
C GLU A 64 2.04 7.00 -7.33
N LEU A 65 2.05 7.21 -8.63
CA LEU A 65 3.24 7.38 -9.46
C LEU A 65 3.69 8.84 -9.36
N TYR A 66 4.97 9.05 -9.08
CA TYR A 66 5.59 10.38 -9.09
C TYR A 66 6.72 10.40 -10.09
N ASP A 67 6.91 11.55 -10.73
CA ASP A 67 8.08 11.79 -11.56
C ASP A 67 9.35 11.56 -10.74
N THR A 68 10.24 10.70 -11.23
CA THR A 68 11.43 10.22 -10.50
C THR A 68 12.32 11.37 -10.04
N GLU A 69 12.37 12.48 -10.79
CA GLU A 69 13.11 13.70 -10.44
C GLU A 69 12.58 14.39 -9.18
N LYS A 70 11.27 14.31 -8.90
CA LYS A 70 10.64 14.91 -7.71
C LYS A 70 10.75 14.03 -6.46
N GLN A 71 11.10 12.75 -6.63
CA GLN A 71 11.32 11.80 -5.53
C GLN A 71 12.59 12.15 -4.72
N ALA A 72 13.63 12.67 -5.39
CA ALA A 72 14.86 13.12 -4.74
C ALA A 72 14.63 14.35 -3.82
N LEU A 73 13.66 15.21 -4.15
CA LEU A 73 13.38 16.44 -3.41
C LEU A 73 12.48 16.24 -2.19
N ARG A 74 11.59 15.23 -2.22
CA ARG A 74 10.68 14.94 -1.09
C ARG A 74 11.19 13.89 -0.12
N SER A 75 12.25 13.19 -0.49
CA SER A 75 12.99 12.34 0.43
C SER A 75 13.85 13.23 1.32
N THR A 76 13.28 13.85 2.36
CA THR A 76 14.09 14.04 3.56
C THR A 76 14.51 12.64 4.00
N PRO A 77 15.80 12.28 3.95
CA PRO A 77 16.25 11.01 4.50
C PRO A 77 16.00 11.13 6.01
N GLN A 78 14.97 10.45 6.53
CA GLN A 78 15.06 10.09 7.93
C GLN A 78 16.22 9.11 7.98
N ALA A 79 17.35 9.55 8.53
CA ALA A 79 18.49 8.70 8.80
C ALA A 79 17.95 7.50 9.58
N ILE A 80 17.85 6.34 8.92
CA ILE A 80 17.58 5.07 9.59
C ILE A 80 18.89 4.72 10.28
N THR A 81 19.15 5.36 11.41
CA THR A 81 20.14 4.86 12.36
C THR A 81 19.65 3.49 12.82
N LYS A 82 20.56 2.50 12.80
CA LYS A 82 20.28 1.08 13.07
C LYS A 82 19.93 0.79 14.54
N GLU A 83 19.24 1.69 15.23
CA GLU A 83 18.87 1.56 16.64
C GLU A 83 17.41 1.98 16.86
N LYS A 84 16.48 1.12 16.44
CA LYS A 84 15.25 0.88 17.19
C LYS A 84 14.51 -0.28 16.58
N THR A 85 14.34 -1.34 17.38
CA THR A 85 13.43 -2.45 17.15
C THR A 85 12.12 -1.92 16.55
N PHE A 86 11.88 -2.24 15.28
CA PHE A 86 10.56 -2.08 14.69
C PHE A 86 9.63 -2.97 15.51
N ASN A 87 8.84 -2.37 16.39
CA ASN A 87 7.74 -3.08 17.03
C ASN A 87 6.83 -3.53 15.89
N SER A 88 6.94 -4.81 15.54
CA SER A 88 5.99 -5.52 14.69
C SER A 88 4.59 -5.17 15.17
N LEU A 89 3.71 -4.75 14.26
CA LEU A 89 2.27 -4.60 14.52
C LEU A 89 1.64 -5.98 14.65
N ASN A 90 2.07 -6.76 15.64
CA ASN A 90 1.27 -7.83 16.20
C ASN A 90 0.37 -7.16 17.24
N SER A 91 -0.87 -6.89 16.87
CA SER A 91 -1.94 -6.64 17.83
C SER A 91 -2.17 -7.95 18.57
N VAL A 92 -1.44 -8.15 19.66
CA VAL A 92 -1.79 -9.14 20.68
C VAL A 92 -2.61 -8.37 21.71
N GLU A 93 -3.88 -8.15 21.42
CA GLU A 93 -4.81 -7.92 22.52
C GLU A 93 -4.89 -9.22 23.33
N PRO A 94 -4.64 -9.19 24.65
CA PRO A 94 -4.91 -10.35 25.48
C PRO A 94 -6.43 -10.56 25.53
N ASN A 95 -6.86 -11.77 25.16
CA ASN A 95 -8.25 -12.20 25.26
C ASN A 95 -8.70 -12.14 26.73
N HIS A 96 -9.70 -11.29 27.05
CA HIS A 96 -10.28 -11.26 28.39
C HIS A 96 -11.05 -12.56 28.65
N THR A 97 -10.60 -13.27 29.68
CA THR A 97 -10.95 -14.63 30.08
C THR A 97 -12.45 -14.91 30.27
N THR A 98 -12.84 -16.11 29.82
CA THR A 98 -14.08 -16.82 30.15
C THR A 98 -14.28 -16.89 31.66
N LYS A 99 -15.51 -16.57 32.11
CA LYS A 99 -16.01 -16.80 33.47
C LYS A 99 -16.25 -18.30 33.71
N ASN A 100 -15.69 -18.84 34.78
CA ASN A 100 -16.36 -19.52 35.89
C ASN A 100 -15.34 -20.21 36.80
#